data_AF-A0A822XW41-F1
#
_entry.id   AF-A0A822XW41-F1
#
_cell.length_a   1.000
_cell.length_b   1.000
_cell.length_c   1.000
_cell.angle_alpha   90.00
_cell.angle_beta   90.00
_cell.angle_gamma   90.00
#
_symmetry.space_group_name_H-M   'P 1'
#
loop_
_entity.id
_entity.type
_entity.pdbx_description
1 polymer ?
#
loop_
_entity_poly.entity_id
_entity_poly.type
_entity_poly.pdbx_seq_one_letter_code
_entity_poly.pdbx_strand_id
1 'polypeptide(L)' 'MSIYASGVSVLMPGEEIPTFIAHPAPAPCPPERMSRPLHQHVSFNSPTAAQGMMNSVSNLS' A
#
# COMPACT_ATOMS: atom_id res chain seq x y z
N MET A 1 12.70 -6.19 20.70
CA MET A 1 11.22 -6.22 20.59
C MET A 1 10.64 -6.60 21.93
N SER A 2 10.27 -5.61 22.74
CA SER A 2 9.73 -5.84 24.09
C SER A 2 8.56 -4.89 24.39
N ILE A 3 7.80 -4.53 23.35
CA ILE A 3 6.65 -3.62 23.47
C ILE A 3 5.62 -4.15 24.48
N TYR A 4 5.50 -5.47 24.64
CA TYR A 4 4.57 -6.11 25.57
C TYR A 4 5.20 -6.58 26.90
N ALA A 5 6.51 -6.40 27.10
CA ALA A 5 7.18 -6.88 28.32
C ALA A 5 7.10 -5.88 29.50
N SER A 6 6.73 -4.63 29.21
CA SER A 6 6.40 -3.63 30.23
C SER A 6 4.88 -3.65 30.40
N GLY A 7 4.38 -4.24 31.48
CA GLY A 7 2.99 -4.10 31.89
C GLY A 7 2.94 -3.69 33.34
N VAL A 8 1.75 -3.35 33.82
CA VAL A 8 1.52 -2.92 35.20
C VAL A 8 0.72 -3.97 35.94
N SER A 9 1.15 -4.33 37.15
CA SER A 9 0.34 -5.15 38.04
C SER A 9 -0.63 -4.27 38.80
N VAL A 10 -1.93 -4.55 38.71
CA VAL A 10 -2.99 -3.79 39.38
C VAL A 10 -3.77 -4.72 40.30
N LEU A 11 -3.92 -4.33 41.56
CA LEU A 11 -4.77 -5.05 42.50
C LEU A 11 -6.22 -4.61 42.32
N MET A 12 -7.11 -5.55 42.00
CA MET A 12 -8.54 -5.26 41.90
C MET A 12 -9.20 -5.28 43.29
N PRO A 13 -10.28 -4.51 43.49
CA PRO A 13 -11.06 -4.60 44.73
C PRO A 13 -11.58 -6.02 44.95
N GLY A 14 -11.31 -6.58 46.15
CA GLY A 14 -11.72 -7.94 46.51
C GLY A 14 -10.76 -9.04 46.06
N GLU A 15 -9.67 -8.71 45.37
CA GLU A 15 -8.59 -9.65 45.04
C GLU A 15 -7.40 -9.46 45.97
N GLU A 16 -6.74 -10.57 46.34
CA GLU A 16 -5.48 -10.57 47.09
C GLU A 16 -4.26 -10.62 46.16
N ILE A 17 -4.44 -11.11 44.93
CA ILE A 17 -3.39 -11.28 43.94
C ILE A 17 -3.54 -10.19 42.86
N PRO A 18 -2.47 -9.44 42.53
CA PRO A 18 -2.51 -8.45 41.45
C PRO A 18 -2.73 -9.09 40.07
N THR A 19 -3.55 -8.44 39.26
CA THR A 19 -3.72 -8.78 37.84
C THR A 19 -2.73 -7.98 36.99
N PHE A 20 -1.95 -8.67 36.16
CA PHE A 20 -1.01 -8.02 35.24
C PHE A 20 -1.72 -7.51 33.99
N ILE A 21 -1.66 -6.20 33.75
CA ILE A 21 -2.28 -5.51 32.63
C ILE A 21 -1.19 -5.00 31.70
N ALA A 22 -1.21 -5.46 30.45
CA ALA A 22 -0.28 -4.98 29.44
C ALA A 22 -0.54 -3.51 29.09
N HIS A 23 0.51 -2.79 28.68
CA HIS A 23 0.31 -1.46 28.11
C HIS A 23 -0.54 -1.52 26.83
N PRO A 24 -1.33 -0.48 26.54
CA PRO A 24 -2.05 -0.37 25.28
C PRO A 24 -1.11 -0.56 24.09
N ALA A 25 -1.63 -1.17 23.02
CA ALA A 25 -0.88 -1.31 21.78
C ALA A 25 -0.39 0.07 21.30
N PRO A 26 0.85 0.19 20.78
CA PRO A 26 1.31 1.43 20.17
C PRO A 26 0.35 1.89 19.07
N ALA A 27 0.24 3.20 18.86
CA ALA A 27 -0.57 3.73 17.79
C ALA A 27 -0.14 3.13 16.43
N PRO A 28 -1.09 2.79 15.55
CA PRO A 28 -0.76 2.34 14.21
C PRO A 28 0.04 3.41 13.49
N CYS A 29 1.05 2.98 12.72
CA CYS A 29 1.87 3.87 11.92
C CYS A 29 0.95 4.71 11.00
N PRO A 30 1.23 6.00 10.77
CA PRO A 30 0.56 6.74 9.71
C PRO A 30 0.68 5.95 8.40
N PRO A 31 -0.38 5.90 7.56
CA PRO A 31 -0.28 5.30 6.24
C PRO A 31 0.90 5.95 5.52
N GLU A 32 1.91 5.14 5.23
CA GLU A 32 3.01 5.58 4.38
C GLU A 32 2.35 6.06 3.09
N ARG A 33 2.57 7.33 2.73
CA ARG A 33 2.26 7.80 1.38
C ARG A 33 3.27 7.17 0.43
N MET A 34 3.29 5.84 0.37
CA MET A 34 3.72 5.14 -0.82
C MET A 34 2.87 5.75 -1.92
N SER A 35 3.48 6.59 -2.74
CA SER A 35 2.96 6.94 -4.04
C SER A 35 2.68 5.61 -4.71
N ARG A 36 1.41 5.18 -4.66
CA ARG A 36 0.96 4.06 -5.49
C ARG A 36 1.52 4.39 -6.87
N PRO A 37 2.27 3.48 -7.51
CA PRO A 37 2.78 3.76 -8.84
C PRO A 37 1.57 4.20 -9.66
N LEU A 38 1.60 5.47 -10.10
CA LEU A 38 0.58 5.99 -10.98
C LEU A 38 0.58 5.00 -12.14
N HIS A 39 -0.52 4.26 -12.28
CA HIS A 39 -0.70 3.38 -13.41
C HIS A 39 -0.73 4.32 -14.62
N GLN A 40 0.43 4.54 -15.24
CA GLN A 40 0.52 5.23 -16.50
C GLN A 40 -0.22 4.30 -17.45
N HIS A 41 -1.49 4.64 -17.71
CA HIS A 41 -2.17 4.12 -18.88
C HIS A 41 -1.44 4.71 -20.07
N VAL A 42 -0.34 4.06 -20.46
CA VAL A 42 0.33 4.31 -21.73
C VAL A 42 -0.67 3.84 -22.77
N SER A 43 -1.57 4.73 -23.16
CA SER A 43 -2.32 4.57 -24.39
C SER A 43 -1.29 4.47 -25.49
N PHE A 44 -1.06 3.27 -26.02
CA PHE A 44 -0.28 3.04 -27.23
C PHE A 44 -1.02 3.67 -28.41
N ASN A 45 -0.97 5.00 -28.49
CA ASN A 45 -1.24 5.70 -29.73
C ASN A 45 0.07 5.62 -30.51
N SER A 46 0.23 4.54 -31.27
CA SER A 46 1.34 4.38 -32.21
C SER A 46 1.40 5.60 -33.14
N PRO A 47 2.50 6.38 -33.15
CA PRO A 47 2.73 7.34 -34.22
C PRO A 47 3.17 6.56 -35.46
N THR A 48 2.26 6.50 -36.43
CA THR A 48 2.53 6.71 -37.85
C THR A 48 3.96 6.36 -38.32
N ALA A 49 4.31 5.08 -38.38
CA ALA A 49 5.53 4.61 -39.04
C ALA A 49 5.34 3.37 -39.94
N ALA A 50 4.09 2.94 -40.17
CA ALA A 50 3.79 1.80 -41.05
C ALA A 50 2.69 2.08 -42.09
N GLN A 51 2.26 3.33 -42.26
CA GLN A 51 1.35 3.72 -43.35
C GLN A 51 2.10 4.05 -44.65
N GLY A 52 3.44 4.01 -44.67
CA GLY A 52 4.27 4.37 -45.82
C GLY A 52 4.53 3.25 -46.85
N MET A 53 3.93 2.06 -46.72
CA MET A 53 4.18 0.95 -47.66
C MET A 53 2.91 0.27 -48.21
N MET A 54 1.70 0.71 -47.86
CA MET A 54 0.44 0.08 -48.34
C MET A 54 -0.40 0.94 -49.29
N ASN A 55 0.02 2.18 -49.56
CA ASN A 55 -0.72 3.14 -50.39
C ASN A 55 -0.20 3.26 -51.84
N SER A 56 0.78 2.45 -52.26
CA SER A 56 1.30 2.51 -53.63
C SER A 56 0.61 1.58 -54.64
N VAL A 57 -0.31 0.70 -54.22
CA VAL A 57 -0.99 -0.27 -55.11
C VAL A 57 -2.45 0.09 -55.44
N SER A 58 -3.01 1.12 -54.82
CA SER A 58 -4.44 1.46 -54.94
C SER A 58 -4.76 2.53 -55.99
N ASN A 59 -3.77 3.07 -56.71
CA ASN A 59 -3.95 4.17 -57.68
C ASN A 59 -3.70 3.77 -59.15
N LEU A 60 -3.95 2.50 -59.52
CA LEU A 60 -3.93 2.08 -60.94
C LEU A 60 -5.19 1.29 -61.35
N SER A 61 -6.37 1.82 -61.09
CA SER A 61 -7.61 1.40 -61.78
C SER A 61 -8.52 2.59 -62.01
#